data_AF-A0A932JZF8-F1
#
_entry.id   AF-A0A932JZF8-F1
#
_cell.length_a   1.000
_cell.length_b   1.000
_cell.length_c   1.000
_cell.angle_alpha   90.00
_cell.angle_beta   90.00
_cell.angle_gamma   90.00
#
_symmetry.space_group_name_H-M   'P 1'
#
loop_
_entity.id
_entity.type
_entity.pdbx_description
1 polymer ?
#
loop_
_entity_poly.entity_id
_entity_poly.type
_entity_poly.pdbx_seq_one_letter_code
_entity_poly.pdbx_strand_id
1 'polypeptide(L)'
;MNCKNIEIYMDALIDNELSVEKSLEVIDHIDSCKDCKAKWELSEGIKSKLVHYTNSLKVPSNLKATIYKEYGIDKTPRYVKQLLIAASIVFLIGLGLLPFLYSLKQPTLIELHQTKLQLVTNDVGVVSDKLKLDFNKQKLVRFKDARFQVEGGAQIVKPFNKD
;
A
#
# COMPACT_ATOMS: atom_id res chain seq x y z
N MET A 1 -5.20 -27.25 -33.84
CA MET A 1 -5.07 -28.36 -32.85
C MET A 1 -5.59 -29.65 -33.46
N ASN A 2 -5.14 -30.81 -32.96
CA ASN A 2 -5.69 -32.11 -33.34
C ASN A 2 -6.78 -32.54 -32.33
N CYS A 3 -7.68 -33.44 -32.73
CA CYS A 3 -8.80 -33.87 -31.88
C CYS A 3 -8.32 -34.51 -30.56
N LYS A 4 -7.18 -35.21 -30.59
CA LYS A 4 -6.61 -35.88 -29.41
C LYS A 4 -6.22 -34.90 -28.30
N ASN A 5 -5.61 -33.76 -28.67
CA ASN A 5 -5.28 -32.73 -27.69
C ASN A 5 -6.54 -32.04 -27.17
N ILE A 6 -7.53 -31.83 -28.05
CA ILE A 6 -8.79 -31.19 -27.67
C ILE A 6 -9.54 -32.02 -26.64
N GLU A 7 -9.57 -33.34 -26.79
CA GLU A 7 -10.19 -34.23 -25.81
C GLU A 7 -9.59 -34.08 -24.40
N ILE A 8 -8.27 -33.91 -24.29
CA ILE A 8 -7.61 -33.64 -23.00
C ILE A 8 -8.02 -32.27 -22.43
N TYR A 9 -8.14 -31.27 -23.30
CA TYR A 9 -8.48 -29.92 -22.88
C TYR A 9 -9.98 -29.69 -22.66
N MET A 10 -10.85 -30.57 -23.15
CA MET A 10 -12.30 -30.48 -22.93
C MET A 10 -12.66 -30.59 -21.45
N ASP A 11 -12.04 -31.51 -20.72
CA ASP A 11 -12.27 -31.68 -19.28
C ASP A 11 -11.79 -30.43 -18.52
N ALA A 12 -10.58 -29.97 -18.83
CA ALA A 12 -10.03 -28.73 -18.25
C ALA A 12 -10.88 -27.48 -18.60
N LEU A 13 -11.52 -27.47 -19.77
CA LEU A 13 -12.45 -26.41 -20.17
C LEU A 13 -13.74 -26.45 -19.31
N ILE A 14 -14.27 -27.63 -19.03
CA ILE A 14 -15.48 -27.80 -18.20
C ILE A 14 -15.25 -27.31 -16.77
N ASP A 15 -14.07 -27.58 -16.22
CA ASP A 15 -13.67 -27.20 -14.86
C ASP A 15 -13.16 -25.75 -14.75
N ASN A 16 -13.09 -25.01 -15.87
CA ASN A 16 -12.53 -23.66 -15.98
C ASN A 16 -11.05 -23.55 -15.57
N GLU A 17 -10.26 -24.58 -15.86
CA GLU A 17 -8.82 -24.64 -15.55
C GLU A 17 -7.93 -24.13 -16.70
N LEU A 18 -8.51 -23.82 -17.86
CA LEU A 18 -7.80 -23.31 -19.02
C LEU A 18 -7.60 -21.78 -18.99
N SER A 19 -6.48 -21.31 -19.56
CA SER A 19 -6.30 -19.89 -19.85
C SER A 19 -7.33 -19.41 -20.88
N VAL A 20 -7.59 -18.10 -20.90
CA VAL A 20 -8.56 -17.51 -21.85
C VAL A 20 -8.18 -17.80 -23.30
N GLU A 21 -6.90 -17.65 -23.67
CA GLU A 21 -6.47 -17.96 -25.04
C GLU A 21 -6.70 -19.42 -25.37
N LYS A 22 -6.40 -20.33 -24.42
CA LYS A 22 -6.52 -21.76 -24.67
C LYS A 22 -7.97 -22.20 -24.77
N SER A 23 -8.85 -21.61 -23.97
CA SER A 23 -10.30 -21.83 -24.05
C SER A 23 -10.85 -21.46 -25.42
N LEU A 24 -10.43 -20.31 -25.98
CA LEU A 24 -10.86 -19.90 -27.33
C LEU A 24 -10.40 -20.89 -28.41
N GLU A 25 -9.13 -21.31 -28.38
CA GLU A 25 -8.62 -22.30 -29.35
C GLU A 25 -9.39 -23.63 -29.29
N VAL A 26 -9.75 -24.06 -28.09
CA VAL A 26 -10.50 -25.30 -27.88
C VAL A 26 -11.93 -25.16 -28.40
N ILE A 27 -12.60 -24.05 -28.09
CA ILE A 27 -13.96 -23.75 -28.56
C ILE A 27 -13.99 -23.68 -30.09
N ASP A 28 -13.07 -22.96 -30.72
CA ASP A 28 -12.98 -22.86 -32.18
C ASP A 28 -12.83 -24.23 -32.85
N HIS A 29 -12.07 -25.14 -32.24
CA HIS A 29 -11.95 -26.51 -32.75
C HIS A 29 -13.24 -27.31 -32.54
N ILE A 30 -13.89 -27.20 -31.38
CA ILE A 30 -15.16 -27.87 -31.09
C ILE A 30 -16.21 -27.44 -32.12
N ASP A 31 -16.29 -26.15 -32.44
CA ASP A 31 -17.26 -25.62 -33.40
C ASP A 31 -16.99 -26.06 -34.84
N SER A 32 -15.71 -26.24 -35.21
CA SER A 32 -15.32 -26.66 -36.55
C SER A 32 -15.25 -28.18 -36.76
N CYS A 33 -15.12 -28.98 -35.69
CA CYS A 33 -14.99 -30.44 -35.76
C CYS A 33 -16.25 -31.15 -35.25
N LYS A 34 -16.99 -31.80 -36.15
CA LYS A 34 -18.24 -32.53 -35.82
C LYS A 34 -18.08 -33.57 -34.71
N ASP A 35 -16.97 -34.31 -34.70
CA ASP A 35 -16.73 -35.37 -33.71
C ASP A 35 -16.49 -34.77 -32.32
N CYS A 36 -15.67 -33.71 -32.24
CA CYS A 36 -15.44 -32.99 -30.99
C CYS A 36 -16.72 -32.30 -30.51
N LYS A 37 -17.52 -31.74 -31.41
CA LYS A 37 -18.83 -31.16 -31.09
C LYS A 37 -19.78 -32.16 -30.45
N ALA A 38 -19.90 -33.36 -31.04
CA ALA A 38 -20.77 -34.40 -30.50
C ALA A 38 -20.32 -34.85 -29.10
N LYS A 39 -19.00 -34.97 -28.87
CA LYS A 39 -18.45 -35.25 -27.53
C LYS A 39 -18.76 -34.12 -26.54
N TRP A 40 -18.63 -32.86 -26.97
CA TRP A 40 -18.92 -31.69 -26.15
C TRP A 40 -20.38 -31.64 -25.70
N GLU A 41 -21.30 -31.82 -26.65
CA GLU A 41 -22.75 -31.82 -26.38
C GLU A 41 -23.14 -32.93 -25.39
N LEU A 42 -22.49 -34.09 -25.46
CA LEU A 42 -22.67 -35.16 -24.47
C LEU A 42 -22.24 -34.72 -23.07
N SER A 43 -21.04 -34.14 -22.94
CA SER A 43 -20.50 -33.68 -21.66
C SER A 43 -21.34 -32.55 -21.05
N GLU A 44 -21.77 -31.57 -21.84
CA GLU A 44 -22.69 -30.51 -21.40
C GLU A 44 -24.06 -31.09 -20.99
N GLY A 45 -24.55 -32.12 -21.68
CA GLY A 45 -25.76 -32.84 -21.29
C GLY A 45 -25.64 -33.51 -19.92
N ILE A 46 -24.48 -34.09 -19.60
CA ILE A 46 -24.20 -34.68 -18.28
C ILE A 46 -24.12 -33.58 -17.21
N LYS A 47 -23.38 -32.50 -17.48
CA LYS A 47 -23.25 -31.35 -16.57
C LYS A 47 -24.60 -30.73 -16.24
N SER A 48 -25.45 -30.51 -17.24
CA SER A 48 -26.81 -30.01 -17.05
C SER A 48 -27.65 -30.90 -16.15
N LYS A 49 -27.59 -32.23 -16.33
CA LYS A 49 -28.26 -33.19 -15.44
C LYS A 49 -27.72 -33.13 -14.02
N LEU A 50 -26.40 -33.06 -13.84
CA LEU A 50 -25.79 -32.92 -12.52
C LEU A 50 -26.25 -31.64 -11.82
N VAL A 51 -26.25 -30.50 -12.52
CA VAL A 51 -26.77 -29.23 -11.99
C VAL A 51 -28.24 -29.33 -11.60
N HIS A 52 -29.06 -30.00 -12.41
CA HIS A 52 -30.46 -30.24 -12.06
C HIS A 52 -30.59 -31.06 -10.76
N TYR A 53 -29.83 -32.16 -10.64
CA TYR A 53 -29.84 -32.98 -9.42
C TYR A 53 -29.31 -32.23 -8.21
N THR A 54 -28.21 -31.49 -8.32
CA THR A 54 -27.65 -30.74 -7.20
C THR A 54 -28.58 -29.61 -6.74
N ASN A 55 -29.25 -28.93 -7.67
CA ASN A 55 -30.26 -27.91 -7.33
C ASN A 55 -31.50 -28.51 -6.66
N SER A 56 -31.80 -29.78 -6.92
CA SER A 56 -32.90 -30.49 -6.26
C SER A 56 -32.57 -30.92 -4.83
N LEU A 57 -31.28 -30.93 -4.46
CA LEU A 57 -30.85 -31.23 -3.10
C LEU A 57 -31.22 -30.08 -2.16
N LYS A 58 -32.09 -30.36 -1.19
CA LYS A 58 -32.38 -29.41 -0.11
C LYS A 58 -31.14 -29.25 0.76
N VAL A 59 -30.45 -28.12 0.61
CA VAL A 59 -29.40 -27.71 1.53
C VAL A 59 -30.04 -27.33 2.87
N PRO A 60 -29.57 -27.87 4.01
CA PRO A 60 -30.07 -27.50 5.33
C PRO A 60 -29.96 -25.98 5.56
N SER A 61 -31.03 -25.36 6.06
CA SER A 61 -31.09 -23.89 6.25
C SER A 61 -30.03 -23.37 7.21
N ASN A 62 -29.53 -24.20 8.12
CA ASN A 62 -28.46 -23.89 9.06
C ASN A 62 -27.05 -24.04 8.47
N LEU A 63 -26.85 -24.71 7.33
CA LEU A 63 -25.51 -24.96 6.78
C LEU A 63 -24.77 -23.66 6.47
N LYS A 64 -25.48 -22.68 5.90
CA LYS A 64 -24.93 -21.34 5.63
C LYS A 64 -24.45 -20.67 6.92
N ALA A 65 -25.24 -20.73 7.98
CA ALA A 65 -24.88 -20.16 9.28
C ALA A 65 -23.67 -20.87 9.90
N THR A 66 -23.61 -22.20 9.81
CA THR A 66 -22.47 -23.00 10.28
C THR A 66 -21.20 -22.64 9.53
N ILE A 67 -21.24 -22.57 8.19
CA ILE A 67 -20.07 -22.21 7.36
C ILE A 67 -19.57 -20.80 7.71
N TYR A 68 -20.46 -19.82 7.85
CA TYR A 68 -20.05 -18.46 8.25
C TYR A 68 -19.50 -18.37 9.67
N LYS A 69 -19.94 -19.25 10.58
CA LYS A 69 -19.42 -19.28 11.93
C LYS A 69 -18.03 -19.94 11.99
N GLU A 70 -17.86 -21.04 11.26
CA GLU A 70 -16.64 -21.86 11.25
C GLU A 70 -15.51 -21.21 10.44
N TYR A 71 -15.84 -20.75 9.23
CA TYR A 71 -14.89 -20.17 8.29
C TYR A 71 -15.00 -18.66 8.20
N GLY A 72 -15.60 -18.05 9.23
CA GLY A 72 -15.92 -16.62 9.31
C GLY A 72 -14.90 -15.78 8.58
N ILE A 73 -15.25 -15.42 7.34
CA ILE A 73 -14.65 -14.30 6.64
C ILE A 73 -15.03 -13.15 7.53
N ASP A 74 -14.13 -12.77 8.44
CA ASP A 74 -14.27 -11.65 9.35
C ASP A 74 -14.75 -10.47 8.52
N LYS A 75 -16.06 -10.22 8.55
CA LYS A 75 -16.68 -9.11 7.82
C LYS A 75 -16.29 -7.77 8.41
N THR A 76 -15.34 -7.72 9.36
CA THR A 76 -14.67 -6.48 9.71
C THR A 76 -13.99 -5.98 8.44
N PRO A 77 -14.56 -4.96 7.79
CA PRO A 77 -13.99 -4.50 6.55
C PRO A 77 -12.61 -3.91 6.88
N ARG A 78 -11.63 -4.16 5.99
CA ARG A 78 -10.21 -3.87 6.24
C ARG A 78 -9.96 -2.43 6.73
N TYR A 79 -10.81 -1.49 6.30
CA TYR A 79 -10.77 -0.09 6.71
C TYR A 79 -11.06 0.15 8.20
N VAL A 80 -11.86 -0.69 8.87
CA VAL A 80 -12.14 -0.54 10.32
C VAL A 80 -10.90 -0.84 11.13
N LYS A 81 -10.17 -1.90 10.76
CA LYS A 81 -8.88 -2.23 11.41
C LYS A 81 -7.86 -1.09 11.19
N GLN A 82 -7.82 -0.53 9.99
CA GLN A 82 -6.93 0.60 9.68
C GLN A 82 -7.32 1.89 10.42
N LEU A 83 -8.61 2.19 10.56
CA LEU A 83 -9.11 3.35 11.32
C LEU A 83 -8.75 3.25 12.80
N LEU A 84 -8.88 2.08 13.41
CA LEU A 84 -8.50 1.87 14.82
C LEU A 84 -7.00 2.06 15.03
N ILE A 85 -6.17 1.55 14.12
CA ILE A 85 -4.72 1.77 14.16
C ILE A 85 -4.40 3.27 14.02
N ALA A 86 -4.97 3.94 13.02
CA ALA A 86 -4.76 5.37 12.79
C ALA A 86 -5.18 6.21 14.01
N ALA A 87 -6.36 5.93 14.59
CA ALA A 87 -6.85 6.60 15.78
C ALA A 87 -5.91 6.40 16.99
N SER A 88 -5.37 5.18 17.15
CA SER A 88 -4.42 4.90 18.24
C SER A 88 -3.11 5.69 18.09
N ILE A 89 -2.59 5.83 16.87
CA ILE A 89 -1.35 6.59 16.60
C ILE A 89 -1.58 8.07 16.90
N VAL A 90 -2.69 8.64 16.42
CA VAL A 90 -3.03 10.05 16.68
C VAL A 90 -3.18 10.31 18.18
N PHE A 91 -3.82 9.39 18.91
CA PHE A 91 -3.98 9.50 20.36
C PHE A 91 -2.63 9.49 21.10
N LEU A 92 -1.71 8.58 20.73
CA LEU A 92 -0.37 8.50 21.33
C LEU A 92 0.47 9.76 21.04
N ILE A 93 0.42 10.26 19.81
CA ILE A 93 1.10 11.50 19.42
C ILE A 93 0.54 12.69 20.20
N GLY A 94 -0.80 12.77 20.34
CA GLY A 94 -1.47 13.81 21.13
C GLY A 94 -1.02 13.80 22.59
N LEU A 95 -1.02 12.63 23.23
CA LEU A 95 -0.56 12.49 24.63
C LEU A 95 0.92 12.86 24.82
N GLY A 96 1.78 12.57 23.84
CA GLY A 96 3.21 12.89 23.93
C GLY A 96 3.54 14.36 23.65
N LEU A 97 2.87 14.98 22.67
CA LEU A 97 3.19 16.34 22.23
C LEU A 97 2.50 17.43 23.04
N LEU A 98 1.32 17.17 23.61
CA LEU A 98 0.62 18.13 24.47
C LEU A 98 1.51 18.63 25.63
N PRO A 99 2.10 17.77 26.49
CA PRO A 99 2.94 18.24 27.59
C PRO A 99 4.20 18.97 27.12
N PHE A 100 4.78 18.60 25.97
CA PHE A 100 5.93 19.31 25.39
C PHE A 100 5.55 20.74 24.95
N LEU A 101 4.39 20.91 24.32
CA LEU A 101 3.88 22.24 23.93
C LEU A 101 3.49 23.09 25.14
N TYR A 102 2.95 22.48 26.21
CA TYR A 102 2.72 23.17 27.47
C TYR A 102 4.04 23.61 28.13
N SER A 103 5.09 22.80 28.03
CA SER A 103 6.42 23.13 28.60
C SER A 103 7.10 24.30 27.88
N LEU A 104 6.90 24.47 26.57
CA LEU A 104 7.44 25.61 25.81
C LEU A 104 6.76 26.96 26.11
N LYS A 105 5.56 26.94 26.71
CA LYS A 105 4.79 28.16 27.02
C LYS A 105 5.09 28.76 28.38
N GLN A 106 5.94 28.16 29.21
CA GLN A 106 6.32 28.78 30.47
C GLN A 106 7.35 29.89 30.20
N PRO A 107 7.03 31.18 30.45
CA PRO A 107 8.01 32.24 30.37
C PRO A 107 9.08 31.97 31.42
N THR A 108 10.33 31.80 30.98
CA THR A 108 11.47 31.65 31.88
C THR A 108 11.58 32.91 32.75
N LEU A 109 11.30 32.74 34.04
CA LEU A 109 11.33 33.75 35.11
C LEU A 109 12.75 34.30 35.42
N ILE A 110 13.68 34.22 34.47
CA ILE A 110 15.10 34.51 34.66
C ILE A 110 15.46 35.94 34.22
N GLU A 111 14.64 36.61 33.40
CA GLU A 111 15.01 37.94 32.88
C GLU A 111 14.66 39.14 33.79
N LEU A 112 13.91 38.97 34.88
CA LEU A 112 13.50 40.13 35.70
C LEU A 112 14.54 40.59 36.74
N HIS A 113 15.74 39.99 36.80
CA HIS A 113 16.72 40.32 37.85
C HIS A 113 18.06 40.92 37.37
N GLN A 114 18.24 41.21 36.08
CA GLN A 114 19.50 41.79 35.59
C GLN A 114 19.49 43.30 35.26
N THR A 115 18.36 44.01 35.35
CA THR A 115 18.32 45.48 35.08
C THR A 115 18.54 46.36 36.30
N LYS A 116 19.31 45.90 37.29
CA LYS A 116 19.74 46.77 38.40
C LYS A 116 21.16 46.46 38.89
N LEU A 117 22.13 46.54 37.99
CA LEU A 117 23.53 46.70 38.37
C LEU A 117 24.07 47.99 37.75
N GLN A 118 23.82 49.09 38.48
CA GLN A 118 24.62 50.30 38.35
C GLN A 118 26.04 49.97 38.79
N LEU A 119 27.01 50.09 37.89
CA LEU A 119 28.43 50.22 38.25
C LEU A 119 28.99 51.45 37.54
N VAL A 120 28.93 52.54 38.29
CA VAL A 120 29.95 53.59 38.30
C VAL A 120 31.32 52.92 38.44
N THR A 121 32.28 53.21 37.57
CA THR A 121 33.65 53.63 37.93
C THR A 121 34.50 53.92 36.68
N ASN A 122 34.95 55.17 36.63
CA ASN A 122 36.33 55.64 36.40
C ASN A 122 37.00 55.53 35.03
N ASP A 123 37.21 56.73 34.49
CA ASP A 123 38.40 57.19 33.77
C ASP A 123 39.67 56.35 34.05
N VAL A 124 40.13 55.60 33.05
CA VAL A 124 41.54 55.60 32.61
C VAL A 124 41.54 55.28 31.12
N GLY A 125 42.04 56.22 30.32
CA GLY A 125 42.25 56.01 28.90
C GLY A 125 43.28 54.91 28.65
N VAL A 126 42.93 53.95 27.79
CA VAL A 126 43.91 53.20 27.01
C VAL A 126 43.41 53.14 25.57
N VAL A 127 44.18 53.84 24.76
CA VAL A 127 44.22 53.81 23.30
C VAL A 127 44.33 52.37 22.82
N SER A 128 43.39 51.91 22.00
CA SER A 128 43.70 50.90 20.98
C SER A 128 43.05 51.30 19.67
N ASP A 129 43.88 51.87 18.81
CA ASP A 129 43.59 52.13 17.41
C ASP A 129 43.20 50.83 16.68
N LYS A 130 42.10 50.93 15.92
CA LYS A 130 41.81 50.22 14.67
C LYS A 130 41.79 48.67 14.72
N LEU A 131 40.64 48.14 15.13
CA LEU A 131 40.12 46.87 14.61
C LEU A 131 38.93 47.15 13.69
N LYS A 132 39.22 47.39 12.40
CA LYS A 132 38.21 47.33 11.33
C LYS A 132 38.03 45.87 10.94
N LEU A 133 37.01 45.21 11.48
CA LEU A 133 36.54 43.93 10.94
C LEU A 133 35.63 44.22 9.75
N ASP A 134 36.18 44.09 8.55
CA ASP A 134 35.47 44.21 7.28
C ASP A 134 34.77 42.86 6.99
N PHE A 135 33.46 42.80 7.21
CA PHE A 135 32.62 41.61 6.96
C PHE A 135 32.16 41.52 5.49
N ASN A 136 32.87 42.13 4.55
CA ASN A 136 32.47 42.11 3.14
C ASN A 136 33.20 41.01 2.35
N LYS A 137 32.80 39.75 2.57
CA LYS A 137 33.05 38.60 1.65
C LYS A 137 32.14 37.41 2.00
N GLN A 138 30.82 37.59 1.85
CA GLN A 138 29.93 36.45 1.65
C GLN A 138 30.22 35.85 0.28
N LYS A 139 31.13 34.88 0.24
CA LYS A 139 31.32 34.01 -0.93
C LYS A 139 30.18 32.98 -0.91
N LEU A 140 29.07 33.31 -1.57
CA LEU A 140 28.03 32.36 -1.97
C LEU A 140 28.69 31.26 -2.82
N VAL A 141 28.95 30.10 -2.21
CA VAL A 141 29.31 28.89 -2.95
C VAL A 141 28.04 28.40 -3.63
N ARG A 142 27.88 28.75 -4.91
CA ARG A 142 26.92 28.08 -5.79
C ARG A 142 27.40 26.66 -6.01
N PHE A 143 26.69 25.68 -5.46
CA PHE A 143 26.79 24.29 -5.88
C PHE A 143 26.08 24.15 -7.24
N LYS A 144 26.81 24.44 -8.33
CA LYS A 144 26.50 23.86 -9.63
C LYS A 144 27.38 22.62 -9.76
N ASP A 145 26.74 21.48 -10.02
CA ASP A 145 27.34 20.19 -10.35
C ASP A 145 27.84 19.33 -9.18
N ALA A 146 26.97 19.10 -8.20
CA ALA A 146 27.08 17.91 -7.36
C ALA A 146 26.47 16.71 -8.11
N ARG A 147 27.33 15.86 -8.71
CA ARG A 147 26.93 14.52 -9.16
C ARG A 147 26.82 13.63 -7.93
N PHE A 148 25.60 13.37 -7.47
CA PHE A 148 25.34 12.35 -6.46
C PHE A 148 25.36 10.98 -7.15
N GLN A 149 26.34 10.15 -6.81
CA GLN A 149 26.27 8.71 -7.03
C GLN A 149 25.46 8.13 -5.86
N VAL A 150 24.26 7.65 -6.15
CA VAL A 150 23.45 6.89 -5.19
C VAL A 150 23.85 5.43 -5.36
N GLU A 151 24.81 4.97 -4.56
CA GLU A 151 24.97 3.54 -4.31
C GLU A 151 24.00 3.14 -3.21
N GLY A 152 23.11 2.19 -3.52
CA GLY A 152 22.35 1.44 -2.52
C GLY A 152 20.84 1.69 -2.50
N GLY A 153 20.13 0.84 -3.25
CA GLY A 153 18.93 0.16 -2.76
C GLY A 153 17.63 0.95 -2.66
N ALA A 154 16.84 0.92 -3.74
CA ALA A 154 15.40 0.71 -3.68
C ALA A 154 14.89 0.28 -5.06
N GLN A 155 14.43 -0.96 -5.18
CA GLN A 155 13.67 -1.40 -6.34
C GLN A 155 12.38 -0.59 -6.40
N ILE A 156 12.22 0.23 -7.44
CA ILE A 156 10.94 0.81 -7.81
C ILE A 156 10.34 -0.10 -8.87
N VAL A 157 9.18 -0.65 -8.51
CA VAL A 157 8.28 -1.44 -9.33
C VAL A 157 7.91 -0.63 -10.59
N LYS A 158 8.10 -1.22 -11.78
CA LYS A 158 7.61 -0.66 -13.05
C LYS A 158 6.08 -0.59 -13.03
N PRO A 159 5.46 0.53 -13.43
CA PRO A 159 4.11 0.47 -13.94
C PRO A 159 4.13 -0.07 -15.38
N PHE A 160 3.38 -1.15 -15.57
CA PHE A 160 2.88 -1.64 -16.85
C PHE A 160 1.95 -0.59 -17.51
N ASN A 161 2.19 -0.24 -18.77
CA ASN A 161 1.17 -0.12 -19.84
C ASN A 161 1.87 0.20 -21.18
N LYS A 162 1.58 -0.57 -22.25
CA LYS A 162 0.64 -0.26 -23.36
C LYS A 162 1.07 1.01 -24.11
N ASP A 163 1.46 1.01 -25.38
CA ASP A 163 1.06 0.19 -26.54
C ASP A 163 2.26 -0.14 -27.47
#